data_AF-A0A7S2G7N3-F1
#
_entry.id   AF-A0A7S2G7N3-F1
#
_cell.length_a   1.000
_cell.length_b   1.000
_cell.length_c   1.000
_cell.angle_alpha   90.00
_cell.angle_beta   90.00
_cell.angle_gamma   90.00
#
_symmetry.space_group_name_H-M   'P 1'
#
loop_
_entity.id
_entity.type
_entity.pdbx_description
1 polymer ?
#
loop_
_entity_poly.entity_id
_entity_poly.type
_entity_poly.pdbx_seq_one_letter_code
_entity_poly.pdbx_strand_id
1 'polypeptide(L)'
;KKDFLDSICMLYDCGTLLQVIDFRSAHEDRQVHDGKKTEGTASMCRSIQRAVQHSGDIMSDTGGEHRMSLDLDALPPDVTDLFFVLAAFDSKDLSQFQDTCVEIHDVVLGRELTKYS
;
A
#
# COMPACT_ATOMS: atom_id res chain seq x y z
N LYS A 1 -12.29 -7.36 -20.99
CA LYS A 1 -12.16 -6.09 -20.23
C LYS A 1 -10.74 -6.10 -19.66
N LYS A 2 -9.93 -5.06 -19.85
CA LYS A 2 -8.61 -5.01 -19.19
C LYS A 2 -8.88 -4.82 -17.69
N ASP A 3 -8.25 -5.65 -16.89
CA ASP A 3 -8.28 -5.56 -15.43
C ASP A 3 -6.86 -5.24 -14.93
N PHE A 4 -6.77 -4.76 -13.70
CA PHE A 4 -5.52 -4.25 -13.12
C PHE A 4 -5.30 -4.88 -11.74
N LEU A 5 -4.03 -5.09 -11.43
CA LEU A 5 -3.60 -5.34 -10.05
C LEU A 5 -3.49 -4.01 -9.34
N ASP A 6 -3.66 -3.98 -8.02
CA ASP A 6 -3.40 -2.82 -7.18
C ASP A 6 -2.60 -3.27 -5.96
N SER A 7 -1.71 -2.38 -5.48
CA SER A 7 -0.91 -2.62 -4.28
C SER A 7 -1.52 -1.89 -3.09
N ILE A 8 -1.86 -2.65 -2.06
CA ILE A 8 -2.51 -2.14 -0.85
C ILE A 8 -1.55 -2.32 0.31
N CYS A 9 -1.38 -1.29 1.13
CA CYS A 9 -0.68 -1.37 2.42
C CYS A 9 -1.69 -1.19 3.55
N MET A 10 -1.74 -2.15 4.46
CA MET A 10 -2.58 -2.12 5.65
C MET A 10 -1.70 -1.97 6.89
N LEU A 11 -1.99 -0.96 7.72
CA LEU A 11 -1.24 -0.65 8.93
C LEU A 11 -2.07 -0.95 10.17
N TYR A 12 -1.45 -1.56 11.18
CA TYR A 12 -2.13 -1.98 12.40
C TYR A 12 -1.43 -1.51 13.68
N ASP A 13 -2.21 -1.38 14.75
CA ASP A 13 -1.79 -1.29 16.16
C ASP A 13 -2.33 -2.50 16.91
N CYS A 14 -1.45 -3.45 17.23
CA CYS A 14 -1.75 -4.63 18.05
C CYS A 14 -3.05 -5.36 17.63
N GLY A 15 -3.34 -5.42 16.33
CA GLY A 15 -4.54 -6.04 15.75
C GLY A 15 -5.69 -5.09 15.39
N THR A 16 -5.61 -3.79 15.69
CA THR A 16 -6.57 -2.76 15.25
C THR A 16 -6.12 -2.15 13.93
N LEU A 17 -6.99 -2.11 12.92
CA LEU A 17 -6.66 -1.48 11.63
C LEU A 17 -6.57 0.05 11.79
N LEU A 18 -5.37 0.59 11.65
CA LEU A 18 -5.11 2.03 11.72
C LEU A 18 -5.40 2.74 10.42
N GLN A 19 -4.96 2.17 9.29
CA GLN A 19 -5.24 2.73 7.97
C GLN A 19 -5.01 1.73 6.83
N VAL A 20 -5.79 1.88 5.76
CA VAL A 20 -5.51 1.28 4.43
C VAL A 20 -5.00 2.35 3.47
N ILE A 21 -3.83 2.10 2.89
CA ILE A 21 -3.23 2.90 1.82
C ILE A 21 -3.33 2.11 0.51
N ASP A 22 -4.17 2.58 -0.41
CA ASP A 22 -4.36 2.05 -1.76
C ASP A 22 -4.36 3.22 -2.78
N PHE A 23 -4.56 2.92 -4.06
CA PHE A 23 -4.66 3.96 -5.09
C PHE A 23 -5.67 5.06 -4.71
N ARG A 24 -6.86 4.68 -4.21
CA ARG A 24 -7.95 5.62 -3.92
C ARG A 24 -7.69 6.42 -2.67
N SER A 25 -7.22 5.82 -1.58
CA SER A 25 -6.94 6.56 -0.34
C SER A 25 -5.78 7.53 -0.48
N ALA A 26 -4.85 7.26 -1.41
CA ALA A 26 -3.80 8.20 -1.81
C ALA A 26 -4.31 9.38 -2.66
N HIS A 27 -5.32 9.18 -3.53
CA HIS A 27 -5.77 10.21 -4.48
C HIS A 27 -7.06 10.94 -4.09
N GLU A 28 -7.95 10.30 -3.33
CA GLU A 28 -9.29 10.79 -2.99
C GLU A 28 -9.41 11.26 -1.52
N ASP A 29 -8.30 11.30 -0.78
CA ASP A 29 -8.24 11.57 0.68
C ASP A 29 -9.24 10.70 1.49
N ARG A 30 -9.46 9.48 1.00
CA ARG A 30 -10.40 8.55 1.60
C ARG A 30 -9.72 7.72 2.68
N GLN A 31 -9.87 8.15 3.94
CA GLN A 31 -9.34 7.42 5.09
C GLN A 31 -10.22 6.21 5.42
N VAL A 32 -9.61 5.02 5.39
CA VAL A 32 -10.22 3.74 5.80
C VAL A 32 -9.48 3.26 7.03
N HIS A 33 -10.15 3.24 8.18
CA HIS A 33 -9.60 2.86 9.47
C HIS A 33 -10.70 2.29 10.37
N ASP A 34 -10.33 1.53 11.40
CA ASP A 34 -11.26 1.14 12.44
C ASP A 34 -11.47 2.26 13.47
N GLY A 35 -12.65 2.28 14.10
CA GLY A 35 -12.96 3.21 15.17
C GLY A 35 -13.64 4.52 14.75
N LYS A 36 -13.75 5.46 15.71
CA LYS A 36 -14.48 6.72 15.52
C LYS A 36 -13.60 7.76 14.84
N LYS A 37 -14.20 8.54 13.93
CA LYS A 37 -13.56 9.73 13.36
C LYS A 37 -13.42 10.80 14.43
N THR A 38 -12.19 11.06 14.84
CA THR A 38 -11.79 12.08 15.81
C THR A 38 -10.65 12.91 15.23
N GLU A 39 -10.33 14.06 15.84
CA GLU A 39 -9.14 14.83 15.45
C GLU A 39 -7.85 14.02 15.62
N GLY A 40 -7.77 13.18 16.66
CA GLY A 40 -6.65 12.29 16.91
C GLY A 40 -6.46 11.27 15.80
N THR A 41 -7.53 10.57 15.39
CA THR A 41 -7.45 9.59 14.29
C THR A 41 -7.14 10.26 12.96
N ALA A 42 -7.69 11.45 12.69
CA ALA A 42 -7.36 12.20 11.49
C ALA A 42 -5.89 12.65 11.47
N SER A 43 -5.34 13.03 12.63
CA SER A 43 -3.91 13.35 12.76
C SER A 43 -3.05 12.13 12.52
N MET A 44 -3.42 10.99 13.09
CA MET A 44 -2.73 9.71 12.86
C MET A 44 -2.70 9.34 11.38
N CYS A 45 -3.85 9.40 10.70
CA CYS A 45 -3.96 9.06 9.29
C CYS A 45 -3.08 9.97 8.40
N ARG A 46 -3.00 11.27 8.71
CA ARG A 46 -2.11 12.19 8.00
C ARG A 46 -0.64 11.86 8.20
N SER A 47 -0.25 11.44 9.40
CA SER A 47 1.13 11.00 9.66
C SER A 47 1.45 9.74 8.87
N ILE A 48 0.55 8.76 8.85
CA ILE A 48 0.69 7.54 8.04
C ILE A 48 0.81 7.86 6.55
N GLN A 49 -0.04 8.73 6.00
CA GLN A 49 0.01 9.14 4.58
C GLN A 49 1.33 9.84 4.19
N ARG A 50 2.05 10.44 5.15
CA ARG A 50 3.38 11.01 4.88
C ARG A 50 4.46 9.93 4.82
N ALA A 51 4.35 8.92 5.68
CA ALA A 51 5.28 7.81 5.78
C ALA A 51 5.08 6.76 4.67
N VAL A 52 3.84 6.55 4.22
CA VAL A 52 3.49 5.56 3.20
C VAL A 52 2.89 6.25 1.98
N GLN A 53 3.56 6.12 0.83
CA GLN A 53 3.15 6.75 -0.41
C GLN A 53 2.91 5.70 -1.49
N HIS A 54 1.78 5.80 -2.17
CA HIS A 54 1.44 4.99 -3.34
C HIS A 54 1.77 5.80 -4.61
N SER A 55 2.52 5.24 -5.55
CA SER A 55 2.92 5.94 -6.80
C SER A 55 1.74 6.27 -7.71
N GLY A 56 0.61 5.60 -7.50
CA GLY A 56 -0.46 5.50 -8.48
C GLY A 56 -0.16 4.42 -9.52
N ASP A 57 -1.03 4.34 -10.52
CA ASP A 57 -1.00 3.29 -11.53
C ASP A 57 -0.10 3.69 -12.70
N ILE A 58 1.12 3.13 -12.75
CA ILE A 58 2.03 3.32 -13.88
C ILE A 58 1.77 2.21 -14.90
N MET A 59 0.74 2.42 -15.73
CA MET A 59 0.32 1.46 -16.75
C MET A 59 0.85 1.80 -18.13
N SER A 60 1.24 0.77 -18.88
CA SER A 60 1.61 0.84 -20.30
C SER A 60 0.86 -0.23 -21.10
N ASP A 61 1.01 -0.22 -22.42
CA ASP A 61 0.39 -1.25 -23.28
C ASP A 61 0.98 -2.65 -23.07
N THR A 62 2.19 -2.76 -22.54
CA THR A 62 2.94 -4.01 -22.38
C THR A 62 3.00 -4.52 -20.93
N GLY A 63 2.39 -3.80 -19.98
CA GLY A 63 2.43 -4.13 -18.55
C GLY A 63 2.28 -2.89 -17.69
N GLY A 64 2.39 -3.04 -16.37
CA GLY A 64 2.35 -1.93 -15.44
C GLY A 64 3.16 -2.21 -14.19
N GLU A 65 3.47 -1.15 -13.45
CA GLU A 65 4.18 -1.19 -12.18
C GLU A 65 3.41 -0.36 -11.15
N HIS A 66 3.29 -0.91 -9.94
CA HIS A 66 2.83 -0.18 -8.76
C HIS A 66 3.98 -0.12 -7.76
N ARG A 67 4.29 1.08 -7.29
CA ARG A 67 5.35 1.30 -6.33
C ARG A 67 4.80 1.94 -5.06
N MET A 68 5.02 1.27 -3.95
CA MET A 68 4.81 1.85 -2.62
C MET A 68 6.16 2.25 -2.03
N SER A 69 6.23 3.45 -1.46
CA SER A 69 7.39 3.92 -0.71
C SER A 69 7.03 4.03 0.76
N LEU A 70 7.93 3.53 1.62
CA LEU A 70 7.74 3.48 3.06
C LEU A 70 8.95 4.12 3.75
N ASP A 71 8.70 5.15 4.55
CA ASP A 71 9.63 5.71 5.51
C ASP A 71 9.31 5.16 6.91
N LEU A 72 10.11 4.20 7.36
CA LEU A 72 9.92 3.54 8.65
C LEU A 72 10.15 4.50 9.83
N ASP A 73 11.02 5.50 9.69
CA ASP A 73 11.31 6.47 10.77
C ASP A 73 10.19 7.50 10.93
N ALA A 74 9.44 7.76 9.86
CA ALA A 74 8.29 8.67 9.87
C ALA A 74 6.97 8.00 10.30
N LEU A 75 6.94 6.67 10.45
CA LEU A 75 5.74 5.98 10.93
C LEU A 75 5.39 6.42 12.35
N PRO A 76 4.10 6.59 12.67
CA PRO A 76 3.68 6.79 14.05
C PRO A 76 4.11 5.61 14.93
N PRO A 77 4.50 5.87 16.19
CA PRO A 77 5.02 4.84 17.10
C PRO A 77 3.98 3.76 17.45
N ASP A 78 2.69 4.04 17.24
CA ASP A 78 1.59 3.11 17.49
C ASP A 78 1.48 2.04 16.39
N VAL A 79 2.12 2.23 15.23
CA VAL A 79 2.12 1.23 14.15
C VAL A 79 3.04 0.07 14.52
N THR A 80 2.46 -1.12 14.68
CA THR A 80 3.19 -2.34 15.03
C THR A 80 3.41 -3.25 13.84
N ASP A 81 2.48 -3.27 12.88
CA ASP A 81 2.47 -4.21 11.77
C ASP A 81 2.09 -3.54 10.45
N LEU A 82 2.74 -3.99 9.37
CA LEU A 82 2.42 -3.61 8.00
C LEU A 82 2.21 -4.86 7.14
N PHE A 83 1.13 -4.86 6.38
CA PHE A 83 0.81 -5.92 5.41
C PHE A 83 0.71 -5.31 4.02
N PHE A 84 1.49 -5.85 3.08
CA PHE A 84 1.36 -5.52 1.67
C PHE A 84 0.51 -6.60 0.98
N VAL A 85 -0.54 -6.16 0.29
CA VAL A 85 -1.48 -7.02 -0.40
C VAL A 85 -1.51 -6.64 -1.87
N LEU A 86 -1.38 -7.64 -2.73
CA LEU A 86 -1.61 -7.50 -4.16
C LEU A 86 -3.01 -8.04 -4.46
N ALA A 87 -3.87 -7.21 -5.03
CA ALA A 87 -5.26 -7.57 -5.31
C ALA A 87 -5.64 -7.21 -6.75
N ALA A 88 -6.53 -8.00 -7.36
CA ALA A 88 -7.15 -7.62 -8.63
C ALA A 88 -8.42 -6.82 -8.38
N PHE A 89 -8.68 -5.81 -9.21
CA PHE A 89 -9.83 -4.93 -9.02
C PHE A 89 -11.18 -5.58 -9.41
N ASP A 90 -11.30 -6.11 -10.63
CA ASP A 90 -12.56 -6.66 -11.17
C ASP A 90 -12.46 -8.18 -11.47
N SER A 91 -11.27 -8.78 -11.34
CA SER A 91 -11.04 -10.21 -11.54
C SER A 91 -11.03 -11.01 -10.24
N LYS A 92 -11.47 -12.26 -10.38
CA LYS A 92 -11.48 -13.28 -9.33
C LYS A 92 -10.27 -14.20 -9.40
N ASP A 93 -9.43 -14.04 -10.42
CA ASP A 93 -8.32 -14.94 -10.72
C ASP A 93 -7.07 -14.12 -11.04
N LEU A 94 -6.03 -14.30 -10.22
CA LEU A 94 -4.74 -13.65 -10.41
C LEU A 94 -3.92 -14.32 -11.53
N SER A 95 -4.25 -15.56 -11.93
CA SER A 95 -3.48 -16.29 -12.94
C SER A 95 -3.57 -15.68 -14.35
N GLN A 96 -4.51 -14.77 -14.57
CA GLN A 96 -4.60 -14.01 -15.84
C GLN A 96 -3.48 -12.97 -16.00
N PHE A 97 -2.84 -12.56 -14.89
CA PHE A 97 -1.76 -11.58 -14.90
C PHE A 97 -0.43 -12.30 -15.09
N GLN A 98 0.11 -12.22 -16.30
CA GLN A 98 1.36 -12.89 -16.67
C GLN A 98 2.56 -12.11 -16.12
N ASP A 99 3.64 -12.84 -15.83
CA ASP A 99 4.93 -12.29 -15.39
C ASP A 99 4.81 -11.34 -14.18
N THR A 100 3.86 -11.62 -13.28
CA THR A 100 3.65 -10.84 -12.06
C THR A 100 4.84 -11.03 -11.12
N CYS A 101 5.34 -9.94 -10.54
CA CYS A 101 6.44 -9.98 -9.58
C CYS A 101 6.21 -8.91 -8.51
N VAL A 102 6.55 -9.26 -7.27
CA VAL A 102 6.61 -8.33 -6.13
C VAL A 102 8.04 -8.32 -5.62
N GLU A 103 8.60 -7.13 -5.47
CA GLU A 103 9.95 -6.94 -4.94
C GLU A 103 9.91 -5.95 -3.79
N ILE A 104 10.67 -6.24 -2.74
CA ILE A 104 10.87 -5.31 -1.62
C ILE A 104 12.34 -4.94 -1.58
N HIS A 105 12.62 -3.64 -1.56
CA HIS A 105 13.97 -3.10 -1.60
C HIS A 105 14.21 -2.15 -0.42
N ASP A 106 15.40 -2.25 0.18
CA ASP A 106 15.96 -1.19 1.00
C ASP A 106 16.61 -0.17 0.05
N VAL A 107 15.97 0.98 -0.10
CA VAL A 107 16.41 2.03 -1.03
C VAL A 107 17.66 2.74 -0.53
N VAL A 108 17.87 2.83 0.79
CA VAL A 108 19.04 3.52 1.38
C VAL A 108 20.30 2.70 1.14
N LEU A 109 20.21 1.38 1.32
CA LEU A 109 21.32 0.46 1.11
C LEU A 109 21.42 -0.05 -0.35
N GLY A 110 20.42 0.23 -1.18
CA GLY A 110 20.34 -0.25 -2.56
C GLY A 110 20.25 -1.78 -2.65
N ARG A 111 19.56 -2.42 -1.71
CA ARG A 111 19.54 -3.88 -1.54
C ARG A 111 18.14 -4.45 -1.72
N GLU A 112 18.00 -5.50 -2.53
CA GLU A 112 16.79 -6.32 -2.55
C GLU A 112 16.66 -7.09 -1.22
N LEU A 113 15.49 -6.99 -0.59
CA LEU A 113 15.16 -7.72 0.63
C LEU A 113 14.45 -9.03 0.31
N THR A 114 13.53 -9.03 -0.65
CA THR A 114 12.84 -10.23 -1.12
C THR A 114 12.22 -10.01 -2.50
N LYS A 115 11.93 -11.12 -3.17
CA LYS A 115 11.24 -11.20 -4.45
C LYS A 115 10.27 -12.37 -4.46
N TYR A 116 9.06 -12.14 -4.96
CA TYR A 116 8.03 -13.16 -5.15
C TYR A 116 7.47 -13.07 -6.57
N SER A 117 7.36 -14.21 -7.25
CA SER A 117 6.90 -14.33 -8.64
C SER A 117 5.99 -15.54 -8.80
#